data_AF-A0AAW1R5D0-F1
#
_entry.id   AF-A0AAW1R5D0-F1
#
_cell.length_a   1.000
_cell.length_b   1.000
_cell.length_c   1.000
_cell.angle_alpha   90.00
_cell.angle_beta   90.00
_cell.angle_gamma   90.00
#
_symmetry.space_group_name_H-M   'P 1'
#
loop_
_entity.id
_entity.type
_entity.pdbx_description
1 polymer ?
#
loop_
_entity_poly.entity_id
_entity_poly.type
_entity_poly.pdbx_seq_one_letter_code
_entity_poly.pdbx_strand_id
1 'polypeptide(L)'
;MSLMMVVDVLLTLEFSEAGLADRAAKDATSGGPVFQRLTTSAACQSAILDLQPVRAALAWRVADKEYAGHRLFWQWNLNLGSEAHITYQAVLERVCKARLDTCKSVSVRRTLKTSTVQAASELGLAATAVDAAAVRPFLGTMWTAVGHSLMASGAIIAAMNTVGFLATAVTKSHKLTDLTGTTAFIASAWTTHIINCKAHGLQLLAPSKSLLLAGCVTLWGVRLAGYLFYRVLVTGEDKRLRVFFPRDDKEPYLTGPSMFPLKLAGFWTAQSLWAWVGVLPVTVAQAVAPNAALGLVGTAALGALLVGFAWETVADVQKYVFKSKPENKDRFISEGLYRYSRHPNYFGEILFWSSMYVLAGQPAIWRAHPWIVASPLFTAFLLLFASGVPPLEASHNKRYGSDPHYQAYKASTNKLIPWFPCKASKAC
;
A
#
# COMPACT_ATOMS: atom_id res chain seq x y z
N MET A 1 -0.67 9.16 22.40
CA MET A 1 -1.43 10.00 21.44
C MET A 1 -2.82 9.41 21.36
N SER A 2 -3.76 10.00 22.08
CA SER A 2 -5.12 9.46 22.27
C SER A 2 -5.97 9.64 21.01
N LEU A 3 -6.63 8.56 20.57
CA LEU A 3 -7.66 8.60 19.53
C LEU A 3 -8.80 9.52 19.97
N MET A 4 -9.03 10.64 19.27
CA MET A 4 -10.30 11.38 19.38
C MET A 4 -11.36 10.62 18.58
N MET A 5 -12.36 10.10 19.29
CA MET A 5 -13.53 9.43 18.72
C MET A 5 -14.66 10.46 18.67
N VAL A 6 -15.16 10.81 17.48
CA VAL A 6 -16.33 11.68 17.32
C VAL A 6 -17.57 10.80 17.40
N VAL A 7 -18.48 11.08 18.33
CA VAL A 7 -19.70 10.30 18.57
C VAL A 7 -20.90 11.23 18.40
N ASP A 8 -21.78 10.95 17.42
CA ASP A 8 -23.05 11.66 17.28
C ASP A 8 -24.14 10.96 18.09
N VAL A 9 -24.87 11.72 18.92
CA VAL A 9 -25.97 11.23 19.76
C VAL A 9 -27.31 11.69 19.17
N LEU A 10 -28.15 10.75 18.74
CA LEU A 10 -29.52 11.05 18.30
C LEU A 10 -30.51 10.80 19.44
N LEU A 11 -31.28 11.83 19.80
CA LEU A 11 -32.38 11.77 20.76
C LEU A 11 -33.71 11.76 20.00
N THR A 12 -34.53 10.74 20.21
CA THR A 12 -35.87 10.65 19.61
C THR A 12 -36.93 10.69 20.72
N LEU A 13 -37.90 11.62 20.61
CA LEU A 13 -39.02 11.76 21.54
C LEU A 13 -40.31 11.35 20.84
N GLU A 14 -41.08 10.42 21.42
CA GLU A 14 -42.40 10.01 20.92
C GLU A 14 -43.53 10.55 21.81
N PHE A 15 -44.54 11.17 21.21
CA PHE A 15 -45.73 11.70 21.88
C PHE A 15 -46.99 10.88 21.54
N SER A 16 -47.96 10.88 22.46
CA SER A 16 -49.24 10.16 22.33
C SER A 16 -50.30 11.00 21.60
N GLU A 17 -51.04 10.41 20.66
CA GLU A 17 -52.01 11.09 19.76
C GLU A 17 -53.07 11.94 20.47
N ALA A 18 -53.54 11.52 21.66
CA ALA A 18 -54.59 12.24 22.40
C ALA A 18 -54.20 13.67 22.84
N GLY A 19 -52.90 13.97 23.01
CA GLY A 19 -52.44 15.31 23.44
C GLY A 19 -52.26 16.32 22.30
N LEU A 20 -52.14 15.85 21.06
CA LEU A 20 -51.98 16.69 19.87
C LEU A 20 -53.32 17.20 19.33
N ALA A 21 -54.37 16.37 19.41
CA ALA A 21 -55.72 16.72 18.95
C ALA A 21 -56.34 17.87 19.77
N ASP A 22 -56.14 17.88 21.09
CA ASP A 22 -56.78 18.86 21.99
C ASP A 22 -56.15 20.26 21.92
N ARG A 23 -54.86 20.35 21.50
CA ARG A 23 -54.18 21.63 21.23
C ARG A 23 -54.41 22.13 19.81
N ALA A 24 -54.43 21.23 18.81
CA ALA A 24 -54.74 21.59 17.43
C ALA A 24 -56.17 22.14 17.28
N ALA A 25 -57.13 21.65 18.08
CA ALA A 25 -58.51 22.14 18.10
C ALA A 25 -58.64 23.57 18.68
N LYS A 26 -57.76 23.99 19.60
CA LYS A 26 -57.77 25.35 20.17
C LYS A 26 -57.11 26.40 19.28
N ASP A 27 -56.16 26.00 18.44
CA ASP A 27 -55.37 26.92 17.60
C ASP A 27 -55.94 27.12 16.18
N ALA A 28 -56.97 26.35 15.80
CA ALA A 28 -57.59 26.39 14.46
C ALA A 28 -58.42 27.66 14.17
N THR A 29 -58.64 28.54 15.14
CA THR A 29 -59.42 29.80 14.96
C THR A 29 -58.61 30.99 14.44
N SER A 30 -57.30 30.84 14.18
CA SER A 30 -56.49 31.91 13.56
C SER A 30 -55.65 31.36 12.40
N GLY A 31 -56.14 31.52 11.17
CA GLY A 31 -55.64 30.87 9.96
C GLY A 31 -54.17 31.17 9.58
N GLY A 32 -53.24 30.40 10.14
CA GLY A 32 -51.84 30.29 9.71
C GLY A 32 -51.26 28.90 10.02
N PRO A 33 -50.15 28.49 9.39
CA PRO A 33 -49.59 27.14 9.57
C PRO A 33 -49.16 26.89 11.03
N VAL A 34 -49.83 25.93 11.67
CA VAL A 34 -49.72 25.53 13.09
C VAL A 34 -48.27 25.25 13.54
N PHE A 35 -47.41 24.84 12.61
CA PHE A 35 -46.02 24.46 12.88
C PHE A 35 -45.10 25.61 13.31
N GLN A 36 -45.38 26.83 12.85
CA GLN A 36 -44.50 27.98 13.09
C GLN A 36 -44.74 28.67 14.44
N ARG A 37 -45.87 28.38 15.12
CA ARG A 37 -46.21 28.95 16.44
C ARG A 37 -45.85 28.05 17.63
N LEU A 38 -45.69 26.74 17.42
CA LEU A 38 -45.24 25.82 18.48
C LEU A 38 -43.79 26.12 18.91
N THR A 39 -42.96 26.65 18.02
CA THR A 39 -41.59 27.10 18.29
C THR A 39 -41.51 28.39 19.11
N THR A 40 -42.62 29.11 19.29
CA THR A 40 -42.68 30.39 20.03
C THR A 40 -43.30 30.29 21.42
N SER A 41 -43.60 29.09 21.92
CA SER A 41 -44.09 28.95 23.30
C SER A 41 -42.98 29.35 24.29
N ALA A 42 -43.26 30.33 25.14
CA ALA A 42 -42.31 30.88 26.11
C ALA A 42 -41.71 29.82 27.05
N ALA A 43 -42.41 28.71 27.26
CA ALA A 43 -41.93 27.56 28.03
C ALA A 43 -40.80 26.79 27.32
N CYS A 44 -40.81 26.74 25.99
CA CYS A 44 -39.75 26.12 25.21
C CYS A 44 -38.51 27.03 25.12
N GLN A 45 -38.72 28.35 24.99
CA GLN A 45 -37.63 29.32 25.00
C GLN A 45 -36.92 29.43 26.35
N SER A 46 -37.62 29.36 27.49
CA SER A 46 -36.95 29.42 28.80
C SER A 46 -36.14 28.15 29.12
N ALA A 47 -36.61 26.97 28.67
CA ALA A 47 -35.84 25.73 28.78
C ALA A 47 -34.54 25.74 27.94
N ILE A 48 -34.51 26.47 26.82
CA ILE A 48 -33.32 26.67 25.98
C ILE A 48 -32.34 27.66 26.62
N LEU A 49 -32.82 28.62 27.43
CA LEU A 49 -32.00 29.62 28.10
C LEU A 49 -31.28 29.06 29.35
N ASP A 50 -31.86 28.11 30.07
CA ASP A 50 -31.18 27.44 31.20
C ASP A 50 -30.01 26.53 30.76
N LEU A 51 -29.91 26.23 29.46
CA LEU A 51 -28.81 25.46 28.85
C LEU A 51 -27.67 26.35 28.31
N GLN A 52 -27.64 27.64 28.65
CA GLN A 52 -26.60 28.59 28.21
C GLN A 52 -25.15 28.15 28.45
N PRO A 53 -24.77 27.45 29.55
CA PRO A 53 -23.40 26.94 29.70
C PRO A 53 -23.02 25.88 28.66
N VAL A 54 -24.03 25.19 28.10
CA VAL A 54 -23.88 24.11 27.10
C VAL A 54 -23.81 24.68 25.68
N ARG A 55 -24.39 25.87 25.45
CA ARG A 55 -24.39 26.57 24.15
C ARG A 55 -22.99 26.95 23.65
N ALA A 56 -22.07 27.29 24.55
CA ALA A 56 -20.72 27.72 24.16
C ALA A 56 -19.87 26.58 23.55
N ALA A 57 -20.25 25.32 23.73
CA ALA A 57 -19.50 24.15 23.29
C ALA A 57 -20.03 23.50 21.98
N LEU A 58 -21.14 23.99 21.41
CA LEU A 58 -21.88 23.26 20.37
C LEU A 58 -22.27 24.14 19.17
N ALA A 59 -21.81 23.76 17.98
CA ALA A 59 -22.25 24.38 16.72
C ALA A 59 -23.60 23.79 16.29
N TRP A 60 -24.65 24.63 16.27
CA TRP A 60 -26.00 24.22 15.87
C TRP A 60 -26.19 24.26 14.34
N ARG A 61 -26.79 23.22 13.76
CA ARG A 61 -27.46 23.28 12.45
C ARG A 61 -28.81 22.58 12.53
N VAL A 62 -29.88 23.31 12.21
CA VAL A 62 -31.21 22.75 12.00
C VAL A 62 -31.30 22.32 10.53
N ALA A 63 -31.65 21.07 10.27
CA ALA A 63 -31.88 20.56 8.92
C ALA A 63 -33.36 20.21 8.78
N ASP A 64 -34.09 20.98 7.99
CA ASP A 64 -35.47 20.68 7.63
C ASP A 64 -35.50 19.59 6.57
N LYS A 65 -36.10 18.45 6.88
CA LYS A 65 -36.52 17.45 5.89
C LYS A 65 -37.93 16.98 6.21
N GLU A 66 -38.87 17.33 5.34
CA GLU A 66 -40.20 16.72 5.30
C GLU A 66 -40.10 15.27 4.83
N TYR A 67 -40.62 14.34 5.64
CA TYR A 67 -40.95 13.00 5.21
C TYR A 67 -42.43 12.75 5.54
N ALA A 68 -43.18 12.32 4.53
CA ALA A 68 -44.61 12.04 4.65
C ALA A 68 -44.86 10.99 5.75
N GLY A 69 -45.68 11.37 6.73
CA GLY A 69 -46.05 10.56 7.89
C GLY A 69 -45.59 11.19 9.21
N HIS A 70 -46.54 11.68 10.01
CA HIS A 70 -46.35 12.47 11.23
C HIS A 70 -45.39 11.83 12.27
N ARG A 71 -44.09 12.13 12.15
CA ARG A 71 -43.07 11.98 13.21
C ARG A 71 -42.09 13.14 13.13
N LEU A 72 -42.02 13.94 14.19
CA LEU A 72 -41.06 15.03 14.32
C LEU A 72 -39.73 14.48 14.85
N PHE A 73 -38.67 14.58 14.05
CA PHE A 73 -37.31 14.20 14.44
C PHE A 73 -36.47 15.45 14.68
N TRP A 74 -35.85 15.56 15.86
CA TRP A 74 -34.86 16.58 16.15
C TRP A 74 -33.48 15.92 16.21
N GLN A 75 -32.54 16.36 15.36
CA GLN A 75 -31.18 15.84 15.36
C GLN A 75 -30.22 16.87 15.95
N TRP A 76 -29.52 16.49 17.03
CA TRP A 76 -28.55 17.35 17.73
C TRP A 76 -27.17 16.69 17.61
N ASN A 77 -26.15 17.42 17.15
CA ASN A 77 -24.77 16.89 17.14
C ASN A 77 -24.03 17.41 18.36
N LEU A 78 -23.67 16.50 19.27
CA LEU A 78 -22.94 16.79 20.51
C LEU A 78 -21.52 16.21 20.43
N ASN A 79 -20.50 17.06 20.52
CA ASN A 79 -19.10 16.63 20.48
C ASN A 79 -18.57 16.55 21.92
N LEU A 80 -18.63 15.37 22.56
CA LEU A 80 -18.27 15.19 23.97
C LEU A 80 -17.30 14.02 24.18
N GLY A 81 -16.32 14.21 25.08
CA GLY A 81 -15.40 13.17 25.55
C GLY A 81 -16.08 12.12 26.43
N SER A 82 -15.46 10.94 26.55
CA SER A 82 -16.10 9.71 27.05
C SER A 82 -16.69 9.78 28.48
N GLU A 83 -16.12 10.58 29.38
CA GLU A 83 -16.60 10.67 30.78
C GLU A 83 -17.73 11.67 30.98
N ALA A 84 -17.87 12.71 30.14
CA ALA A 84 -18.95 13.69 30.24
C ALA A 84 -20.32 13.12 29.80
N HIS A 85 -20.33 11.98 29.09
CA HIS A 85 -21.50 11.40 28.43
C HIS A 85 -22.53 10.82 29.42
N ILE A 86 -22.10 10.22 30.53
CA ILE A 86 -23.02 9.55 31.47
C ILE A 86 -23.79 10.57 32.30
N THR A 87 -23.11 11.64 32.73
CA THR A 87 -23.71 12.68 33.58
C THR A 87 -24.74 13.52 32.83
N TYR A 88 -24.52 13.82 31.54
CA TYR A 88 -25.45 14.61 30.74
C TYR A 88 -26.69 13.84 30.26
N GLN A 89 -26.56 12.54 30.01
CA GLN A 89 -27.69 11.68 29.65
C GLN A 89 -28.73 11.61 30.80
N ALA A 90 -28.25 11.45 32.04
CA ALA A 90 -29.11 11.44 33.22
C ALA A 90 -29.80 12.79 33.49
N VAL A 91 -29.16 13.91 33.15
CA VAL A 91 -29.73 15.26 33.30
C VAL A 91 -30.81 15.52 32.25
N LEU A 92 -30.58 15.17 30.97
CA LEU A 92 -31.56 15.32 29.88
C LEU A 92 -32.80 14.47 30.10
N GLU A 93 -32.63 13.22 30.57
CA GLU A 93 -33.76 12.36 30.92
C GLU A 93 -34.58 12.93 32.08
N ARG A 94 -33.94 13.47 33.13
CA ARG A 94 -34.64 14.10 34.27
C ARG A 94 -35.38 15.37 33.87
N VAL A 95 -34.78 16.23 33.04
CA VAL A 95 -35.42 17.50 32.59
C VAL A 95 -36.60 17.23 31.66
N CYS A 96 -36.48 16.27 30.73
CA CYS A 96 -37.59 15.90 29.84
C CYS A 96 -38.74 15.23 30.61
N LYS A 97 -38.44 14.39 31.61
CA LYS A 97 -39.47 13.68 32.41
C LYS A 97 -40.17 14.57 33.44
N ALA A 98 -39.53 15.65 33.90
CA ALA A 98 -40.08 16.56 34.91
C ALA A 98 -40.94 17.72 34.36
N ARG A 99 -40.87 18.03 33.05
CA ARG A 99 -41.59 19.16 32.43
C ARG A 99 -42.58 18.78 31.33
N LEU A 100 -42.64 17.51 30.91
CA LEU A 100 -43.58 17.00 29.92
C LEU A 100 -44.36 15.82 30.50
N ASP A 101 -45.50 16.10 31.16
CA ASP A 101 -46.43 15.09 31.70
C ASP A 101 -47.04 14.15 30.63
N THR A 102 -46.65 14.31 29.36
CA THR A 102 -47.17 13.58 28.19
C THR A 102 -46.11 12.78 27.43
N CYS A 103 -44.84 12.78 27.86
CA CYS A 103 -43.77 12.03 27.19
C CYS A 103 -43.75 10.58 27.70
N LYS A 104 -44.19 9.61 26.87
CA LYS A 104 -44.29 8.19 27.28
C LYS A 104 -42.94 7.48 27.34
N SER A 105 -41.98 7.84 26.48
CA SER A 105 -40.62 7.29 26.51
C SER A 105 -39.60 8.24 25.85
N VAL A 106 -38.35 8.15 26.30
CA VAL A 106 -37.20 8.81 25.68
C VAL A 106 -36.25 7.69 25.26
N SER A 107 -35.86 7.62 23.99
CA SER A 107 -34.85 6.65 23.54
C SER A 107 -33.64 7.38 22.96
N VAL A 108 -32.46 7.04 23.48
CA VAL A 108 -31.16 7.54 23.01
C VAL A 108 -30.54 6.45 22.13
N ARG A 109 -30.41 6.69 20.82
CA ARG A 109 -29.71 5.77 19.92
C ARG A 109 -28.27 6.21 19.74
N ARG A 110 -27.35 5.31 20.12
CA ARG A 110 -25.91 5.47 19.91
C ARG A 110 -25.60 5.24 18.43
N THR A 111 -25.18 6.28 17.71
CA THR A 111 -24.72 6.12 16.32
C THR A 111 -23.22 6.32 16.28
N LEU A 112 -22.46 5.22 16.31
CA LEU A 112 -21.02 5.25 16.07
C LEU A 112 -20.79 5.58 14.59
N LYS A 113 -20.55 6.86 14.28
CA LYS A 113 -19.95 7.22 12.99
C LYS A 113 -18.47 6.86 13.06
N THR A 114 -18.13 5.67 12.59
CA THR A 114 -16.77 5.42 12.12
C THR A 114 -16.47 6.36 10.95
N SER A 115 -15.19 6.76 10.82
CA SER A 115 -14.57 7.72 9.87
C SER A 115 -14.94 7.66 8.37
N THR A 116 -15.91 6.86 7.96
CA THR A 116 -16.34 6.58 6.58
C THR A 116 -17.05 7.75 5.89
N VAL A 117 -17.76 8.60 6.64
CA VAL A 117 -18.56 9.69 6.04
C VAL A 117 -17.67 10.82 5.50
N GLN A 118 -16.54 11.08 6.16
CA GLN A 118 -15.62 12.14 5.74
C GLN A 118 -14.84 11.75 4.47
N ALA A 119 -14.53 10.46 4.29
CA ALA A 119 -13.91 9.94 3.07
C ALA A 119 -14.86 9.96 1.85
N ALA A 120 -16.17 9.82 2.05
CA ALA A 120 -17.17 9.89 0.98
C ALA A 120 -17.41 11.34 0.50
N SER A 121 -17.31 12.31 1.40
CA SER A 121 -17.43 13.74 1.08
C SER A 121 -16.27 14.26 0.22
N GLU A 122 -15.05 13.76 0.42
CA GLU A 122 -13.87 14.16 -0.36
C GLU A 122 -13.89 13.61 -1.80
N LEU A 123 -14.78 12.66 -2.10
CA LEU A 123 -14.95 12.03 -3.42
C LEU A 123 -16.15 12.60 -4.21
N GLY A 124 -16.81 13.66 -3.72
CA GLY A 124 -17.89 14.35 -4.45
C GLY A 124 -19.19 13.54 -4.62
N LEU A 125 -19.36 12.46 -3.85
CA LEU A 125 -20.58 11.65 -3.86
C LEU A 125 -21.61 12.25 -2.91
N ALA A 126 -22.77 12.62 -3.43
CA ALA A 126 -23.90 13.08 -2.62
C ALA A 126 -24.20 12.04 -1.53
N ALA A 127 -24.21 12.48 -0.27
CA ALA A 127 -24.40 11.64 0.90
C ALA A 127 -25.84 11.12 0.98
N THR A 128 -26.18 10.14 0.15
CA THR A 128 -27.29 9.21 0.42
C THR A 128 -26.81 8.18 1.43
N ALA A 129 -27.66 7.87 2.41
CA ALA A 129 -27.37 6.97 3.53
C ALA A 129 -26.51 5.77 3.12
N VAL A 130 -25.27 5.74 3.59
CA VAL A 130 -24.38 4.60 3.42
C VAL A 130 -24.91 3.50 4.34
N ASP A 131 -25.74 2.63 3.78
CA ASP A 131 -26.25 1.46 4.47
C ASP A 131 -25.06 0.57 4.85
N ALA A 132 -24.91 0.25 6.13
CA ALA A 132 -23.86 -0.66 6.62
C ALA A 132 -23.94 -2.03 5.93
N ALA A 133 -25.11 -2.38 5.39
CA ALA A 133 -25.36 -3.55 4.56
C ALA A 133 -24.75 -3.47 3.14
N ALA A 134 -24.48 -2.27 2.60
CA ALA A 134 -23.81 -2.07 1.30
C ALA A 134 -22.28 -2.03 1.43
N VAL A 135 -21.76 -1.67 2.61
CA VAL A 135 -20.31 -1.57 2.88
C VAL A 135 -19.65 -2.96 3.05
N ARG A 136 -20.35 -3.93 3.65
CA ARG A 136 -19.86 -5.32 3.78
C ARG A 136 -19.62 -6.02 2.43
N PRO A 137 -20.57 -6.01 1.46
CA PRO A 137 -20.33 -6.59 0.15
C PRO A 137 -19.26 -5.82 -0.62
N PHE A 138 -19.17 -4.49 -0.52
CA PHE A 138 -18.10 -3.72 -1.17
C PHE A 138 -16.68 -4.08 -0.66
N LEU A 139 -16.51 -4.23 0.66
CA LEU A 139 -15.26 -4.71 1.25
C LEU A 139 -14.98 -6.18 0.91
N GLY A 140 -16.01 -7.02 0.84
CA GLY A 140 -15.91 -8.41 0.40
C GLY A 140 -15.49 -8.55 -1.07
N THR A 141 -16.04 -7.73 -1.96
CA THR A 141 -15.70 -7.68 -3.40
C THR A 141 -14.29 -7.14 -3.63
N MET A 142 -13.81 -6.17 -2.83
CA MET A 142 -12.41 -5.75 -2.91
C MET A 142 -11.45 -6.85 -2.44
N TRP A 143 -11.78 -7.56 -1.36
CA TRP A 143 -10.97 -8.70 -0.91
C TRP A 143 -10.94 -9.82 -1.96
N THR A 144 -12.07 -10.11 -2.61
CA THR A 144 -12.12 -11.13 -3.67
C THR A 144 -11.34 -10.68 -4.91
N ALA A 145 -11.42 -9.41 -5.34
CA ALA A 145 -10.65 -8.90 -6.48
C ALA A 145 -9.12 -8.95 -6.24
N VAL A 146 -8.68 -8.54 -5.05
CA VAL A 146 -7.27 -8.65 -4.64
C VAL A 146 -6.86 -10.11 -4.55
N GLY A 147 -7.68 -10.97 -3.95
CA GLY A 147 -7.45 -12.42 -3.85
C GLY A 147 -7.26 -13.08 -5.22
N HIS A 148 -8.18 -12.84 -6.16
CA HIS A 148 -8.06 -13.36 -7.54
C HIS A 148 -6.79 -12.87 -8.22
N SER A 149 -6.44 -11.58 -8.06
CA SER A 149 -5.22 -11.02 -8.64
C SER A 149 -3.95 -11.62 -8.04
N LEU A 150 -3.92 -11.84 -6.71
CA LEU A 150 -2.81 -12.50 -6.02
C LEU A 150 -2.65 -13.95 -6.45
N MET A 151 -3.75 -14.70 -6.59
CA MET A 151 -3.73 -16.07 -7.07
C MET A 151 -3.24 -16.16 -8.52
N ALA A 152 -3.75 -15.29 -9.41
CA ALA A 152 -3.30 -15.24 -10.80
C ALA A 152 -1.81 -14.89 -10.90
N SER A 153 -1.36 -13.88 -10.13
CA SER A 153 0.04 -13.48 -10.00
C SER A 153 0.93 -14.61 -9.52
N GLY A 154 0.53 -15.31 -8.44
CA GLY A 154 1.27 -16.44 -7.89
C GLY A 154 1.33 -17.62 -8.87
N ALA A 155 0.21 -17.94 -9.53
CA ALA A 155 0.12 -19.04 -10.48
C ALA A 155 1.02 -18.83 -11.71
N ILE A 156 1.00 -17.63 -12.33
CA ILE A 156 1.84 -17.37 -13.49
C ILE A 156 3.33 -17.33 -13.12
N ILE A 157 3.68 -16.79 -11.94
CA ILE A 157 5.05 -16.81 -11.44
C ILE A 157 5.52 -18.23 -11.20
N ALA A 158 4.72 -19.06 -10.53
CA ALA A 158 5.03 -20.46 -10.28
C ALA A 158 5.22 -21.21 -11.60
N ALA A 159 4.30 -21.05 -12.57
CA ALA A 159 4.40 -21.68 -13.87
C ALA A 159 5.71 -21.30 -14.60
N MET A 160 6.05 -20.01 -14.63
CA MET A 160 7.28 -19.55 -15.27
C MET A 160 8.56 -20.07 -14.59
N ASN A 161 8.58 -20.11 -13.26
CA ASN A 161 9.71 -20.64 -12.51
C ASN A 161 9.79 -22.16 -12.62
N THR A 162 8.67 -22.88 -12.75
CA THR A 162 8.68 -24.32 -13.07
C THR A 162 9.29 -24.57 -14.45
N VAL A 163 8.95 -23.76 -15.45
CA VAL A 163 9.60 -23.83 -16.78
C VAL A 163 11.10 -23.58 -16.66
N GLY A 164 11.51 -22.55 -15.91
CA GLY A 164 12.93 -22.27 -15.63
C GLY A 164 13.64 -23.42 -14.93
N PHE A 165 13.00 -24.02 -13.92
CA PHE A 165 13.49 -25.20 -13.20
C PHE A 165 13.71 -26.38 -14.14
N LEU A 166 12.70 -26.74 -14.93
CA LEU A 166 12.76 -27.87 -15.86
C LEU A 166 13.84 -27.62 -16.92
N ALA A 167 13.89 -26.43 -17.51
CA ALA A 167 14.91 -26.06 -18.48
C ALA A 167 16.32 -26.17 -17.88
N THR A 168 16.52 -25.68 -16.66
CA THR A 168 17.82 -25.74 -15.96
C THR A 168 18.20 -27.18 -15.59
N ALA A 169 17.24 -27.99 -15.14
CA ALA A 169 17.46 -29.38 -14.77
C ALA A 169 17.82 -30.24 -15.98
N VAL A 170 17.15 -30.05 -17.12
CA VAL A 170 17.39 -30.80 -18.36
C VAL A 170 18.71 -30.38 -19.01
N THR A 171 18.96 -29.09 -19.13
CA THR A 171 20.17 -28.58 -19.82
C THR A 171 21.41 -28.58 -18.93
N LYS A 172 21.25 -28.75 -17.61
CA LYS A 172 22.28 -28.51 -16.59
C LYS A 172 22.98 -27.15 -16.77
N SER A 173 22.25 -26.16 -17.29
CA SER A 173 22.79 -24.85 -17.62
C SER A 173 22.07 -23.76 -16.85
N HIS A 174 22.83 -22.91 -16.16
CA HIS A 174 22.30 -21.73 -15.47
C HIS A 174 22.04 -20.55 -16.41
N LYS A 175 22.36 -20.63 -17.71
CA LYS A 175 22.33 -19.47 -18.62
C LYS A 175 20.96 -18.83 -18.77
N LEU A 176 19.88 -19.58 -18.59
CA LEU A 176 18.49 -19.08 -18.72
C LEU A 176 17.86 -18.69 -17.37
N THR A 177 18.55 -18.91 -16.26
CA THR A 177 17.97 -18.75 -14.90
C THR A 177 17.49 -17.32 -14.65
N ASP A 178 18.38 -16.34 -14.81
CA ASP A 178 18.08 -14.93 -14.60
C ASP A 178 17.03 -14.40 -15.60
N LEU A 179 17.08 -14.87 -16.86
CA LEU A 179 16.12 -14.50 -17.90
C LEU A 179 14.69 -14.95 -17.54
N THR A 180 14.53 -16.24 -17.24
CA THR A 180 13.22 -16.82 -16.91
C THR A 180 12.70 -16.30 -15.57
N GLY A 181 13.56 -16.20 -14.55
CA GLY A 181 13.21 -15.65 -13.24
C GLY A 181 12.75 -14.19 -13.29
N THR A 182 13.41 -13.34 -14.09
CA THR A 182 13.01 -11.92 -14.25
C THR A 182 11.75 -11.78 -15.08
N THR A 183 11.57 -12.59 -16.13
CA THR A 183 10.36 -12.55 -16.98
C THR A 183 9.10 -12.91 -16.19
N ALA A 184 9.21 -13.67 -15.09
CA ALA A 184 8.09 -13.95 -14.19
C ALA A 184 7.46 -12.68 -13.58
N PHE A 185 8.25 -11.64 -13.28
CA PHE A 185 7.73 -10.36 -12.81
C PHE A 185 6.87 -9.68 -13.89
N ILE A 186 7.36 -9.68 -15.13
CA ILE A 186 6.69 -9.08 -16.29
C ILE A 186 5.38 -9.81 -16.55
N ALA A 187 5.42 -11.14 -16.65
CA ALA A 187 4.23 -11.94 -16.91
C ALA A 187 3.17 -11.78 -15.82
N SER A 188 3.59 -11.68 -14.55
CA SER A 188 2.69 -11.38 -13.45
C SER A 188 1.99 -10.03 -13.63
N ALA A 189 2.77 -8.95 -13.80
CA ALA A 189 2.23 -7.60 -13.94
C ALA A 189 1.28 -7.44 -15.13
N TRP A 190 1.54 -8.13 -16.25
CA TRP A 190 0.65 -8.16 -17.40
C TRP A 190 -0.59 -9.04 -17.19
N THR A 191 -0.45 -10.20 -16.55
CA THR A 191 -1.58 -11.08 -16.24
C THR A 191 -2.59 -10.37 -15.34
N THR A 192 -2.12 -9.74 -14.27
CA THR A 192 -2.96 -8.98 -13.34
C THR A 192 -3.52 -7.72 -14.01
N HIS A 193 -2.78 -7.08 -14.91
CA HIS A 193 -3.28 -5.96 -15.72
C HIS A 193 -4.45 -6.40 -16.62
N ILE A 194 -4.31 -7.49 -17.36
CA ILE A 194 -5.32 -8.00 -18.31
C ILE A 194 -6.61 -8.38 -17.57
N ILE A 195 -6.49 -9.15 -16.47
CA ILE A 195 -7.64 -9.60 -15.68
C ILE A 195 -8.41 -8.39 -15.13
N ASN A 196 -7.69 -7.39 -14.59
CA ASN A 196 -8.34 -6.22 -14.00
C ASN A 196 -8.86 -5.23 -15.03
N CYS A 197 -8.24 -5.11 -16.21
CA CYS A 197 -8.84 -4.33 -17.30
C CYS A 197 -10.19 -4.91 -17.70
N LYS A 198 -10.28 -6.24 -17.84
CA LYS A 198 -11.54 -6.93 -18.13
C LYS A 198 -12.57 -6.74 -17.02
N ALA A 199 -12.17 -6.89 -15.76
CA ALA A 199 -13.07 -6.75 -14.61
C ALA A 199 -13.62 -5.34 -14.43
N HIS A 200 -12.82 -4.31 -14.75
CA HIS A 200 -13.19 -2.90 -14.62
C HIS A 200 -13.71 -2.26 -15.93
N GLY A 201 -13.87 -3.05 -17.00
CA GLY A 201 -14.32 -2.55 -18.31
C GLY A 201 -13.35 -1.57 -18.98
N LEU A 202 -12.06 -1.64 -18.66
CA LEU A 202 -11.02 -0.79 -19.25
C LEU A 202 -10.49 -1.41 -20.54
N GLN A 203 -10.17 -0.55 -21.52
CA GLN A 203 -9.43 -0.98 -22.70
C GLN A 203 -8.00 -1.32 -22.33
N LEU A 204 -7.48 -2.44 -22.83
CA LEU A 204 -6.17 -2.98 -22.43
C LEU A 204 -5.00 -1.99 -22.61
N LEU A 205 -5.04 -1.18 -23.66
CA LEU A 205 -3.95 -0.23 -23.98
C LEU A 205 -4.32 1.23 -23.71
N ALA A 206 -5.48 1.49 -23.10
CA ALA A 206 -5.83 2.86 -22.72
C ALA A 206 -4.94 3.34 -21.57
N PRO A 207 -4.53 4.64 -21.58
CA PRO A 207 -3.75 5.22 -20.49
C PRO A 207 -4.45 5.01 -19.15
N SER A 208 -3.77 4.27 -18.26
CA SER A 208 -4.27 3.94 -16.93
C SER A 208 -3.10 3.74 -15.98
N LYS A 209 -3.32 3.91 -14.67
CA LYS A 209 -2.32 3.58 -13.65
C LYS A 209 -1.90 2.11 -13.75
N SER A 210 -2.85 1.23 -14.05
CA SER A 210 -2.63 -0.20 -14.24
C SER A 210 -1.60 -0.49 -15.35
N LEU A 211 -1.76 0.16 -16.52
CA LEU A 211 -0.85 0.04 -17.65
C LEU A 211 0.52 0.64 -17.33
N LEU A 212 0.56 1.80 -16.66
CA LEU A 212 1.81 2.43 -16.23
C LEU A 212 2.63 1.49 -15.33
N LEU A 213 2.01 0.88 -14.32
CA LEU A 213 2.70 -0.04 -13.41
C LEU A 213 3.24 -1.28 -14.15
N ALA A 214 2.45 -1.86 -15.05
CA ALA A 214 2.91 -2.97 -15.90
C ALA A 214 4.07 -2.55 -16.82
N GLY A 215 3.99 -1.35 -17.39
CA GLY A 215 5.05 -0.75 -18.21
C GLY A 215 6.35 -0.54 -17.42
N CYS A 216 6.28 -0.02 -16.20
CA CYS A 216 7.46 0.17 -15.36
C CYS A 216 8.11 -1.16 -14.95
N VAL A 217 7.33 -2.19 -14.59
CA VAL A 217 7.86 -3.55 -14.33
C VAL A 217 8.50 -4.13 -15.59
N THR A 218 7.89 -3.93 -16.75
CA THR A 218 8.42 -4.39 -18.04
C THR A 218 9.75 -3.71 -18.35
N LEU A 219 9.84 -2.39 -18.19
CA LEU A 219 11.06 -1.62 -18.43
C LEU A 219 12.21 -2.12 -17.55
N TRP A 220 11.96 -2.27 -16.25
CA TRP A 220 12.94 -2.81 -15.32
C TRP A 220 13.34 -4.25 -15.66
N GLY A 221 12.35 -5.12 -15.93
CA GLY A 221 12.57 -6.53 -16.19
C GLY A 221 13.31 -6.78 -17.50
N VAL A 222 12.98 -6.08 -18.58
CA VAL A 222 13.68 -6.16 -19.87
C VAL A 222 15.14 -5.73 -19.71
N ARG A 223 15.39 -4.62 -18.99
CA ARG A 223 16.74 -4.15 -18.72
C ARG A 223 17.53 -5.16 -17.88
N LEU A 224 16.98 -5.67 -16.79
CA LEU A 224 17.67 -6.61 -15.91
C LEU A 224 17.94 -7.95 -16.63
N ALA A 225 16.90 -8.54 -17.21
CA ALA A 225 17.00 -9.80 -17.94
C ALA A 225 17.96 -9.69 -19.12
N GLY A 226 17.84 -8.61 -19.91
CA GLY A 226 18.71 -8.34 -21.05
C GLY A 226 20.17 -8.20 -20.65
N TYR A 227 20.48 -7.40 -19.62
CA TYR A 227 21.84 -7.23 -19.13
C TYR A 227 22.44 -8.54 -18.58
N LEU A 228 21.70 -9.26 -17.73
CA LEU A 228 22.19 -10.51 -17.14
C LEU A 228 22.37 -11.61 -18.19
N PHE A 229 21.43 -11.72 -19.13
CA PHE A 229 21.51 -12.69 -20.22
C PHE A 229 22.66 -12.38 -21.17
N TYR A 230 22.82 -11.12 -21.60
CA TYR A 230 23.97 -10.70 -22.40
C TYR A 230 25.30 -11.02 -21.67
N ARG A 231 25.38 -10.68 -20.38
CA ARG A 231 26.58 -10.93 -19.59
C ARG A 231 26.95 -12.41 -19.55
N VAL A 232 25.99 -13.30 -19.27
CA VAL A 232 26.30 -14.74 -19.17
C VAL A 232 26.67 -15.35 -20.52
N LEU A 233 26.16 -14.82 -21.63
CA LEU A 233 26.58 -15.25 -22.97
C LEU A 233 28.04 -14.85 -23.25
N VAL A 234 28.46 -13.66 -22.81
CA VAL A 234 29.85 -13.18 -22.99
C VAL A 234 30.83 -13.83 -22.01
N THR A 235 30.48 -13.95 -20.73
CA THR A 235 31.37 -14.52 -19.70
C THR A 235 31.36 -16.04 -19.67
N GLY A 236 30.38 -16.69 -20.31
CA GLY A 236 30.19 -18.14 -20.35
C GLY A 236 29.56 -18.72 -19.08
N GLU A 237 29.88 -18.18 -17.91
CA GLU A 237 29.36 -18.63 -16.60
C GLU A 237 28.90 -17.48 -15.68
N ASP A 238 27.96 -17.77 -14.78
CA ASP A 238 27.70 -16.97 -13.58
C ASP A 238 28.21 -17.73 -12.35
N LYS A 239 29.30 -17.21 -11.77
CA LYS A 239 30.01 -17.84 -10.64
C LYS A 239 29.14 -17.96 -9.39
N ARG A 240 28.11 -17.12 -9.20
CA ARG A 240 27.19 -17.26 -8.06
C ARG A 240 26.38 -18.54 -8.13
N LEU A 241 25.99 -18.95 -9.34
CA LEU A 241 25.09 -20.08 -9.53
C LEU A 241 25.81 -21.42 -9.48
N ARG A 242 27.13 -21.43 -9.64
CA ARG A 242 27.97 -22.64 -9.61
C ARG A 242 27.77 -23.51 -8.37
N VAL A 243 27.38 -22.94 -7.23
CA VAL A 243 27.12 -23.70 -5.99
C VAL A 243 25.93 -24.67 -6.09
N PHE A 244 25.02 -24.42 -7.04
CA PHE A 244 23.82 -25.23 -7.23
C PHE A 244 24.02 -26.42 -8.17
N PHE A 245 25.12 -26.47 -8.93
CA PHE A 245 25.35 -27.48 -9.97
C PHE A 245 26.40 -28.52 -9.54
N PRO A 246 26.32 -29.77 -10.04
CA PRO A 246 27.31 -30.79 -9.74
C PRO A 246 28.67 -30.36 -10.29
N ARG A 247 29.74 -30.71 -9.58
CA ARG A 247 31.12 -30.39 -10.00
C ARG A 247 31.68 -31.39 -10.99
N ASP A 248 31.20 -32.63 -10.92
CA ASP A 248 31.52 -33.70 -11.84
C ASP A 248 30.28 -34.57 -12.09
N ASP A 249 30.33 -35.39 -13.15
CA ASP A 249 29.21 -36.26 -13.54
C ASP A 249 29.01 -37.47 -12.63
N LYS A 250 29.97 -37.76 -11.75
CA LYS A 250 29.95 -38.87 -10.79
C LYS A 250 29.38 -38.46 -9.43
N GLU A 251 29.17 -37.17 -9.21
CA GLU A 251 28.67 -36.62 -7.97
C GLU A 251 27.27 -37.19 -7.67
N PRO A 252 27.05 -37.83 -6.50
CA PRO A 252 25.75 -38.33 -6.13
C PRO A 252 24.71 -37.21 -6.07
N TYR A 253 23.59 -37.34 -6.78
CA TYR A 253 22.63 -36.24 -6.95
C TYR A 253 22.00 -35.77 -5.63
N LEU A 254 21.64 -36.69 -4.73
CA LEU A 254 20.92 -36.36 -3.48
C LEU A 254 21.83 -36.23 -2.26
N THR A 255 22.99 -36.87 -2.27
CA THR A 255 23.91 -36.95 -1.12
C THR A 255 25.25 -36.26 -1.37
N GLY A 256 25.50 -35.82 -2.61
CA GLY A 256 26.70 -35.07 -2.97
C GLY A 256 26.67 -33.62 -2.49
N PRO A 257 27.82 -32.91 -2.49
CA PRO A 257 27.93 -31.54 -2.01
C PRO A 257 26.97 -30.53 -2.67
N SER A 258 26.57 -30.75 -3.92
CA SER A 258 25.60 -29.94 -4.65
C SER A 258 24.15 -30.24 -4.27
N MET A 259 23.83 -31.45 -3.79
CA MET A 259 22.44 -31.92 -3.59
C MET A 259 21.52 -31.43 -4.72
N PHE A 260 21.96 -31.61 -5.96
CA PHE A 260 21.54 -30.88 -7.15
C PHE A 260 20.03 -30.61 -7.25
N PRO A 261 19.13 -31.62 -7.23
CA PRO A 261 17.70 -31.35 -7.40
C PRO A 261 17.11 -30.57 -6.22
N LEU A 262 17.59 -30.78 -4.99
CA LEU A 262 17.08 -30.11 -3.79
C LEU A 262 17.51 -28.64 -3.73
N LYS A 263 18.80 -28.35 -3.97
CA LYS A 263 19.27 -26.96 -3.98
C LYS A 263 18.73 -26.18 -5.18
N LEU A 264 18.59 -26.84 -6.34
CA LEU A 264 17.97 -26.23 -7.51
C LEU A 264 16.47 -25.93 -7.25
N ALA A 265 15.73 -26.85 -6.65
CA ALA A 265 14.33 -26.61 -6.26
C ALA A 265 14.22 -25.46 -5.24
N GLY A 266 15.13 -25.40 -4.26
CA GLY A 266 15.22 -24.30 -3.30
C GLY A 266 15.48 -22.95 -3.97
N PHE A 267 16.41 -22.90 -4.94
CA PHE A 267 16.70 -21.70 -5.72
C PHE A 267 15.47 -21.20 -6.48
N TRP A 268 14.79 -22.06 -7.24
CA TRP A 268 13.61 -21.69 -8.02
C TRP A 268 12.40 -21.33 -7.16
N THR A 269 12.28 -21.93 -5.97
CA THR A 269 11.25 -21.55 -4.98
C THR A 269 11.53 -20.17 -4.42
N ALA A 270 12.78 -19.88 -4.04
CA ALA A 270 13.19 -18.55 -3.56
C ALA A 270 13.00 -17.49 -4.66
N GLN A 271 13.29 -17.84 -5.91
CA GLN A 271 13.07 -16.97 -7.07
C GLN A 271 11.58 -16.67 -7.29
N SER A 272 10.72 -17.67 -7.16
CA SER A 272 9.26 -17.50 -7.23
C SER A 272 8.72 -16.61 -6.11
N LEU A 273 9.19 -16.84 -4.88
CA LEU A 273 8.81 -16.03 -3.72
C LEU A 273 9.26 -14.57 -3.90
N TRP A 274 10.49 -14.36 -4.38
CA TRP A 274 11.01 -13.03 -4.66
C TRP A 274 10.19 -12.30 -5.72
N ALA A 275 9.88 -12.96 -6.83
CA ALA A 275 9.02 -12.40 -7.86
C ALA A 275 7.66 -11.99 -7.30
N TRP A 276 7.01 -12.91 -6.55
CA TRP A 276 5.67 -12.68 -6.05
C TRP A 276 5.60 -11.57 -5.01
N VAL A 277 6.52 -11.56 -4.04
CA VAL A 277 6.63 -10.50 -3.02
C VAL A 277 6.96 -9.16 -3.68
N GLY A 278 7.86 -9.14 -4.67
CA GLY A 278 8.27 -7.93 -5.37
C GLY A 278 7.09 -7.22 -6.06
N VAL A 279 6.20 -7.97 -6.73
CA VAL A 279 5.07 -7.40 -7.48
C VAL A 279 3.79 -7.15 -6.65
N LEU A 280 3.80 -7.36 -5.33
CA LEU A 280 2.59 -7.17 -4.50
C LEU A 280 1.94 -5.78 -4.64
N PRO A 281 2.68 -4.64 -4.58
CA PRO A 281 2.08 -3.33 -4.70
C PRO A 281 1.39 -3.14 -6.05
N VAL A 282 2.02 -3.63 -7.13
CA VAL A 282 1.48 -3.58 -8.49
C VAL A 282 0.20 -4.41 -8.59
N THR A 283 0.25 -5.66 -8.12
CA THR A 283 -0.88 -6.60 -8.15
C THR A 283 -2.10 -6.02 -7.43
N VAL A 284 -1.90 -5.45 -6.23
CA VAL A 284 -2.99 -4.85 -5.45
C VAL A 284 -3.52 -3.59 -6.11
N ALA A 285 -2.65 -2.69 -6.55
CA ALA A 285 -3.06 -1.43 -7.17
C ALA A 285 -3.86 -1.64 -8.47
N GLN A 286 -3.47 -2.63 -9.28
CA GLN A 286 -4.22 -3.01 -10.47
C GLN A 286 -5.60 -3.59 -10.13
N ALA A 287 -5.75 -4.27 -9.00
CA ALA A 287 -7.03 -4.83 -8.56
C ALA A 287 -8.03 -3.78 -8.06
N VAL A 288 -7.56 -2.84 -7.23
CA VAL A 288 -8.45 -1.92 -6.49
C VAL A 288 -8.50 -0.50 -7.04
N ALA A 289 -7.47 -0.08 -7.79
CA ALA A 289 -7.32 1.29 -8.27
C ALA A 289 -6.67 1.36 -9.67
N PRO A 290 -7.12 0.57 -10.66
CA PRO A 290 -6.45 0.47 -11.96
C PRO A 290 -6.43 1.79 -12.75
N ASN A 291 -7.38 2.70 -12.50
CA ASN A 291 -7.48 3.99 -13.19
C ASN A 291 -7.32 5.21 -12.25
N ALA A 292 -6.72 5.02 -11.07
CA ALA A 292 -6.51 6.13 -10.14
C ALA A 292 -5.52 7.17 -10.69
N ALA A 293 -5.84 8.45 -10.50
CA ALA A 293 -4.94 9.55 -10.87
C ALA A 293 -3.64 9.50 -10.05
N LEU A 294 -2.52 9.89 -10.67
CA LEU A 294 -1.20 9.84 -10.04
C LEU A 294 -1.04 10.87 -8.91
N GLY A 295 -1.73 12.01 -8.97
CA GLY A 295 -1.56 13.11 -8.01
C GLY A 295 -0.10 13.58 -7.89
N LEU A 296 0.18 14.47 -6.93
CA LEU A 296 1.54 14.97 -6.72
C LEU A 296 2.49 13.86 -6.22
N VAL A 297 2.04 13.06 -5.26
CA VAL A 297 2.85 12.00 -4.64
C VAL A 297 3.20 10.90 -5.65
N GLY A 298 2.23 10.44 -6.47
CA GLY A 298 2.51 9.44 -7.50
C GLY A 298 3.39 9.99 -8.62
N THR A 299 3.26 11.28 -8.97
CA THR A 299 4.16 11.92 -9.93
C THR A 299 5.60 11.99 -9.41
N ALA A 300 5.79 12.39 -8.15
CA ALA A 300 7.11 12.39 -7.50
C ALA A 300 7.69 10.97 -7.39
N ALA A 301 6.86 9.97 -7.07
CA ALA A 301 7.27 8.58 -7.02
C ALA A 301 7.68 8.04 -8.40
N LEU A 302 6.98 8.42 -9.47
CA LEU A 302 7.39 8.08 -10.83
C LEU A 302 8.76 8.71 -11.17
N GLY A 303 8.99 9.96 -10.78
CA GLY A 303 10.30 10.60 -10.93
C GLY A 303 11.41 9.87 -10.18
N ALA A 304 11.19 9.54 -8.91
CA ALA A 304 12.14 8.77 -8.10
C ALA A 304 12.40 7.36 -8.65
N LEU A 305 11.37 6.71 -9.21
CA LEU A 305 11.47 5.41 -9.88
C LEU A 305 12.38 5.49 -11.10
N LEU A 306 12.21 6.51 -11.95
CA LEU A 306 13.05 6.73 -13.13
C LEU A 306 14.51 7.04 -12.74
N VAL A 307 14.72 7.80 -11.66
CA VAL A 307 16.06 8.04 -11.11
C VAL A 307 16.69 6.72 -10.63
N GLY A 308 15.96 5.89 -9.88
CA GLY A 308 16.43 4.57 -9.44
C GLY A 308 16.81 3.67 -10.63
N PHE A 309 15.95 3.61 -11.64
CA PHE A 309 16.19 2.86 -12.87
C PHE A 309 17.45 3.35 -13.61
N ALA A 310 17.60 4.66 -13.80
CA ALA A 310 18.76 5.24 -14.46
C ALA A 310 20.04 5.02 -13.65
N TRP A 311 19.96 5.19 -12.32
CA TRP A 311 21.08 5.00 -11.40
C TRP A 311 21.62 3.57 -11.44
N GLU A 312 20.72 2.59 -11.35
CA GLU A 312 21.07 1.17 -11.47
C GLU A 312 21.72 0.88 -12.83
N THR A 313 21.11 1.36 -13.91
CA THR A 313 21.59 1.15 -15.28
C THR A 313 22.99 1.71 -15.48
N VAL A 314 23.25 2.95 -15.05
CA VAL A 314 24.56 3.60 -15.17
C VAL A 314 25.60 2.87 -14.33
N ALA A 315 25.26 2.44 -13.11
CA ALA A 315 26.17 1.68 -12.25
C ALA A 315 26.57 0.34 -12.90
N ASP A 316 25.60 -0.40 -13.44
CA ASP A 316 25.88 -1.68 -14.12
C ASP A 316 26.75 -1.48 -15.37
N VAL A 317 26.45 -0.48 -16.19
CA VAL A 317 27.25 -0.16 -17.39
C VAL A 317 28.67 0.24 -17.02
N GLN A 318 28.86 1.12 -16.03
CA GLN A 318 30.19 1.52 -15.55
C GLN A 318 31.00 0.30 -15.08
N LYS A 319 30.38 -0.60 -14.30
CA LYS A 319 31.03 -1.82 -13.83
C LYS A 319 31.38 -2.78 -14.96
N TYR A 320 30.49 -2.92 -15.95
CA TYR A 320 30.73 -3.76 -17.11
C TYR A 320 31.90 -3.23 -17.94
N VAL A 321 31.88 -1.94 -18.31
CA VAL A 321 32.94 -1.27 -19.09
C VAL A 321 34.29 -1.30 -18.35
N PHE A 322 34.29 -1.13 -17.03
CA PHE A 322 35.52 -1.24 -16.25
C PHE A 322 36.11 -2.65 -16.33
N LYS A 323 35.27 -3.69 -16.21
CA LYS A 323 35.70 -5.10 -16.19
C LYS A 323 36.04 -5.68 -17.56
N SER A 324 35.55 -5.09 -18.65
CA SER A 324 35.86 -5.56 -20.00
C SER A 324 37.28 -5.19 -20.45
N LYS A 325 37.91 -4.22 -19.78
CA LYS A 325 39.28 -3.77 -20.03
C LYS A 325 40.32 -4.78 -19.48
N PRO A 326 41.22 -5.34 -20.31
CA PRO A 326 42.23 -6.31 -19.85
C PRO A 326 43.14 -5.79 -18.73
N GLU A 327 43.46 -4.49 -18.73
CA GLU A 327 44.29 -3.83 -17.72
C GLU A 327 43.63 -3.77 -16.33
N ASN A 328 42.32 -4.05 -16.23
CA ASN A 328 41.56 -4.05 -14.99
C ASN A 328 41.27 -5.46 -14.45
N LYS A 329 41.83 -6.51 -15.05
CA LYS A 329 41.54 -7.92 -14.71
C LYS A 329 41.62 -8.20 -13.22
N ASP A 330 42.57 -7.60 -12.50
CA ASP A 330 42.78 -7.75 -11.05
C ASP A 330 42.63 -6.44 -10.26
N ARG A 331 41.87 -5.48 -10.80
CA ARG A 331 41.56 -4.22 -10.13
C ARG A 331 40.10 -4.19 -9.67
N PHE A 332 39.80 -3.34 -8.69
CA PHE A 332 38.44 -3.04 -8.27
C PHE A 332 38.01 -1.68 -8.83
N ILE A 333 36.71 -1.54 -9.11
CA ILE A 333 36.15 -0.27 -9.57
C ILE A 333 35.96 0.68 -8.37
N SER A 334 36.44 1.92 -8.51
CA SER A 334 36.31 2.99 -7.52
C SER A 334 36.01 4.35 -8.18
N GLU A 335 35.64 4.35 -9.46
CA GLU A 335 35.33 5.52 -10.27
C GLU A 335 33.83 5.62 -10.60
N GLY A 336 33.39 6.77 -11.11
CA GLY A 336 31.99 7.01 -11.42
C GLY A 336 31.09 6.93 -10.19
N LEU A 337 29.97 6.22 -10.28
CA LEU A 337 29.05 6.03 -9.16
C LEU A 337 29.68 5.21 -8.02
N TYR A 338 30.65 4.33 -8.35
CA TYR A 338 31.36 3.54 -7.35
C TYR A 338 32.25 4.38 -6.44
N ARG A 339 32.55 5.63 -6.82
CA ARG A 339 33.24 6.58 -5.93
C ARG A 339 32.39 6.98 -4.73
N TYR A 340 31.06 7.01 -4.87
CA TYR A 340 30.13 7.55 -3.86
C TYR A 340 29.45 6.45 -3.05
N SER A 341 29.37 5.24 -3.60
CA SER A 341 28.81 4.06 -2.94
C SER A 341 29.52 2.82 -3.44
N ARG A 342 29.79 1.85 -2.57
CA ARG A 342 30.38 0.56 -2.95
C ARG A 342 29.41 -0.33 -3.72
N HIS A 343 28.11 -0.12 -3.54
CA HIS A 343 27.04 -0.88 -4.18
C HIS A 343 25.96 0.05 -4.77
N PRO A 344 26.31 0.95 -5.72
CA PRO A 344 25.40 1.94 -6.25
C PRO A 344 24.26 1.31 -7.07
N ASN A 345 24.50 0.18 -7.74
CA ASN A 345 23.48 -0.56 -8.46
C ASN A 345 22.37 -1.07 -7.52
N TYR A 346 22.72 -1.58 -6.35
CA TYR A 346 21.73 -2.03 -5.35
C TYR A 346 20.93 -0.87 -4.76
N PHE A 347 21.55 0.31 -4.60
CA PHE A 347 20.80 1.51 -4.20
C PHE A 347 19.75 1.88 -5.26
N GLY A 348 20.12 1.86 -6.55
CA GLY A 348 19.18 2.11 -7.64
C GLY A 348 18.01 1.12 -7.66
N GLU A 349 18.28 -0.16 -7.46
CA GLU A 349 17.25 -1.20 -7.39
C GLU A 349 16.30 -1.03 -6.19
N ILE A 350 16.85 -0.74 -4.99
CA ILE A 350 16.03 -0.45 -3.80
C ILE A 350 15.17 0.80 -4.04
N LEU A 351 15.76 1.87 -4.58
CA LEU A 351 15.03 3.10 -4.89
C LEU A 351 13.90 2.85 -5.90
N PHE A 352 14.15 2.03 -6.93
CA PHE A 352 13.14 1.64 -7.91
C PHE A 352 11.94 0.95 -7.25
N TRP A 353 12.19 -0.10 -6.45
CA TRP A 353 11.11 -0.87 -5.82
C TRP A 353 10.41 -0.11 -4.68
N SER A 354 11.13 0.71 -3.91
CA SER A 354 10.52 1.64 -2.95
C SER A 354 9.63 2.66 -3.63
N SER A 355 10.07 3.22 -4.76
CA SER A 355 9.27 4.16 -5.54
C SER A 355 8.07 3.49 -6.20
N MET A 356 8.21 2.23 -6.65
CA MET A 356 7.10 1.41 -7.15
C MET A 356 6.01 1.21 -6.09
N TYR A 357 6.40 0.91 -4.84
CA TYR A 357 5.46 0.81 -3.73
C TYR A 357 4.69 2.12 -3.51
N VAL A 358 5.36 3.27 -3.59
CA VAL A 358 4.72 4.58 -3.44
C VAL A 358 3.82 4.90 -4.63
N LEU A 359 4.29 4.64 -5.85
CA LEU A 359 3.57 4.86 -7.11
C LEU A 359 2.30 4.01 -7.18
N ALA A 360 2.39 2.73 -6.85
CA ALA A 360 1.25 1.81 -6.81
C ALA A 360 0.29 2.15 -5.65
N GLY A 361 0.85 2.62 -4.53
CA GLY A 361 0.13 2.98 -3.32
C GLY A 361 -0.71 4.26 -3.40
N GLN A 362 -1.50 4.44 -2.34
CA GLN A 362 -2.17 5.67 -1.92
C GLN A 362 -2.69 5.45 -0.48
N PRO A 363 -3.05 6.49 0.29
CA PRO A 363 -3.44 6.33 1.70
C PRO A 363 -4.56 5.31 1.96
N ALA A 364 -5.51 5.15 1.05
CA ALA A 364 -6.54 4.11 1.15
C ALA A 364 -5.98 2.70 0.96
N ILE A 365 -5.10 2.50 -0.02
CA ILE A 365 -4.48 1.19 -0.31
C ILE A 365 -3.56 0.78 0.83
N TRP A 366 -2.73 1.68 1.36
CA TRP A 366 -1.84 1.34 2.48
C TRP A 366 -2.59 1.00 3.76
N ARG A 367 -3.74 1.65 4.01
CA ARG A 367 -4.60 1.32 5.15
C ARG A 367 -5.29 -0.03 4.98
N ALA A 368 -5.77 -0.35 3.78
CA ALA A 368 -6.47 -1.62 3.51
C ALA A 368 -5.52 -2.82 3.33
N HIS A 369 -4.33 -2.59 2.78
CA HIS A 369 -3.35 -3.61 2.42
C HIS A 369 -1.93 -3.23 2.89
N PRO A 370 -1.71 -3.04 4.21
CA PRO A 370 -0.41 -2.58 4.73
C PRO A 370 0.72 -3.56 4.44
N TRP A 371 0.41 -4.85 4.27
CA TRP A 371 1.35 -5.92 3.97
C TRP A 371 2.07 -5.77 2.62
N ILE A 372 1.60 -4.93 1.68
CA ILE A 372 2.31 -4.70 0.41
C ILE A 372 3.66 -4.00 0.60
N VAL A 373 3.90 -3.39 1.76
CA VAL A 373 5.21 -2.84 2.16
C VAL A 373 6.30 -3.93 2.22
N ALA A 374 5.91 -5.21 2.29
CA ALA A 374 6.82 -6.32 2.20
C ALA A 374 7.66 -6.29 0.91
N SER A 375 7.14 -5.77 -0.21
CA SER A 375 7.88 -5.70 -1.48
C SER A 375 9.22 -4.95 -1.36
N PRO A 376 9.25 -3.63 -1.06
CA PRO A 376 10.51 -2.90 -0.98
C PRO A 376 11.38 -3.36 0.20
N LEU A 377 10.78 -3.79 1.31
CA LEU A 377 11.54 -4.30 2.46
C LEU A 377 12.23 -5.62 2.14
N PHE A 378 11.56 -6.52 1.42
CA PHE A 378 12.11 -7.81 1.03
C PHE A 378 13.22 -7.64 -0.01
N THR A 379 13.03 -6.77 -1.00
CA THR A 379 14.11 -6.40 -1.95
C THR A 379 15.33 -5.85 -1.23
N ALA A 380 15.14 -4.87 -0.32
CA ALA A 380 16.24 -4.32 0.46
C ALA A 380 16.90 -5.38 1.35
N PHE A 381 16.11 -6.26 1.97
CA PHE A 381 16.62 -7.35 2.79
C PHE A 381 17.51 -8.31 1.98
N LEU A 382 17.02 -8.78 0.82
CA LEU A 382 17.78 -9.68 -0.05
C LEU A 382 19.11 -9.05 -0.48
N LEU A 383 19.07 -7.78 -0.89
CA LEU A 383 20.25 -7.07 -1.36
C LEU A 383 21.23 -6.76 -0.23
N LEU A 384 20.76 -6.40 0.96
CA LEU A 384 21.65 -5.98 2.05
C LEU A 384 22.19 -7.14 2.89
N PHE A 385 21.41 -8.23 3.03
CA PHE A 385 21.69 -9.25 4.04
C PHE A 385 21.76 -10.68 3.49
N ALA A 386 21.24 -10.96 2.29
CA ALA A 386 21.25 -12.31 1.73
C ALA A 386 22.14 -12.42 0.49
N SER A 387 21.60 -12.08 -0.68
CA SER A 387 22.18 -12.40 -1.99
C SER A 387 22.99 -11.25 -2.62
N GLY A 388 22.86 -10.02 -2.12
CA GLY A 388 23.53 -8.84 -2.70
C GLY A 388 24.91 -8.54 -2.11
N VAL A 389 24.94 -7.69 -1.08
CA VAL A 389 26.14 -7.09 -0.49
C VAL A 389 27.05 -8.11 0.21
N PRO A 390 26.56 -9.00 1.11
CA PRO A 390 27.44 -9.88 1.87
C PRO A 390 28.31 -10.81 1.01
N PRO A 391 27.77 -11.59 0.04
CA PRO A 391 28.60 -12.47 -0.77
C PRO A 391 29.57 -11.68 -1.67
N LEU A 392 29.17 -10.50 -2.13
CA LEU A 392 30.01 -9.66 -2.99
C LEU A 392 31.18 -9.05 -2.21
N GLU A 393 30.95 -8.54 -1.01
CA GLU A 393 32.04 -8.04 -0.16
C GLU A 393 32.96 -9.16 0.31
N ALA A 394 32.42 -10.35 0.63
CA ALA A 394 33.25 -11.52 0.96
C ALA A 394 34.17 -11.89 -0.21
N SER A 395 33.64 -11.91 -1.43
CA SER A 395 34.42 -12.18 -2.65
C SER A 395 35.49 -11.11 -2.89
N HIS A 396 35.15 -9.82 -2.75
CA HIS A 396 36.11 -8.73 -2.90
C HIS A 396 37.19 -8.75 -1.81
N ASN A 397 36.84 -9.02 -0.55
CA ASN A 397 37.82 -9.12 0.53
C ASN A 397 38.78 -10.30 0.31
N LYS A 398 38.28 -11.43 -0.22
CA LYS A 398 39.15 -12.57 -0.58
C LYS A 398 40.14 -12.22 -1.70
N ARG A 399 39.73 -11.38 -2.64
CA ARG A 399 40.53 -11.05 -3.84
C ARG A 399 41.47 -9.86 -3.64
N TYR A 400 40.99 -8.81 -2.97
CA TYR A 400 41.65 -7.51 -2.85
C TYR A 400 41.95 -7.13 -1.39
N GLY A 401 41.66 -8.00 -0.42
CA GLY A 401 41.78 -7.67 1.01
C GLY A 401 43.19 -7.33 1.47
N SER A 402 44.22 -7.81 0.77
CA SER A 402 45.62 -7.46 1.02
C SER A 402 46.07 -6.17 0.33
N ASP A 403 45.28 -5.60 -0.59
CA ASP A 403 45.60 -4.37 -1.32
C ASP A 403 45.29 -3.14 -0.44
N PRO A 404 46.30 -2.31 -0.08
CA PRO A 404 46.10 -1.09 0.70
C PRO A 404 45.12 -0.10 0.06
N HIS A 405 45.09 -0.02 -1.28
CA HIS A 405 44.16 0.87 -1.99
C HIS A 405 42.71 0.40 -1.85
N TYR A 406 42.47 -0.91 -1.87
CA TYR A 406 41.14 -1.47 -1.64
C TYR A 406 40.67 -1.21 -0.21
N GLN A 407 41.54 -1.37 0.78
CA GLN A 407 41.21 -1.07 2.17
C GLN A 407 40.89 0.41 2.39
N ALA A 408 41.69 1.31 1.80
CA ALA A 408 41.43 2.74 1.85
C ALA A 408 40.09 3.11 1.18
N TYR A 409 39.79 2.54 0.01
CA TYR A 409 38.51 2.70 -0.66
C TYR A 409 37.35 2.19 0.19
N LYS A 410 37.49 1.00 0.77
CA LYS A 410 36.47 0.38 1.61
C LYS A 410 36.15 1.18 2.87
N ALA A 411 37.16 1.78 3.48
CA ALA A 411 37.02 2.59 4.70
C ALA A 411 36.45 4.00 4.43
N SER A 412 36.70 4.55 3.25
CA SER A 412 36.27 5.92 2.89
C SER A 412 34.94 5.96 2.13
N THR A 413 34.50 4.85 1.53
CA THR A 413 33.32 4.83 0.64
C THR A 413 32.13 4.17 1.29
N ASN A 414 31.00 4.89 1.29
CA ASN A 414 29.72 4.45 1.83
C ASN A 414 29.30 3.10 1.22
N LYS A 415 28.65 2.27 2.02
CA LYS A 415 28.26 0.93 1.57
C LYS A 415 27.15 0.96 0.53
N LEU A 416 26.05 1.65 0.82
CA LEU A 416 24.84 1.64 -0.01
C LEU A 416 24.43 3.06 -0.44
N ILE A 417 24.11 3.92 0.53
CA ILE A 417 23.61 5.27 0.25
C ILE A 417 24.74 6.10 -0.37
N PRO A 418 24.58 6.61 -1.60
CA PRO A 418 25.60 7.43 -2.26
C PRO A 418 25.88 8.69 -1.45
N TRP A 419 27.16 8.88 -1.09
CA TRP A 419 27.60 10.09 -0.41
C TRP A 419 29.09 10.34 -0.67
N PHE A 420 29.56 11.55 -0.37
CA PHE A 420 30.98 11.90 -0.52
C PHE A 420 31.87 10.99 0.36
N PRO A 421 33.05 10.57 -0.14
CA PRO A 421 33.96 9.75 0.64
C PRO A 421 34.41 10.44 1.93
N CYS A 422 34.44 9.72 3.05
CA CYS A 422 35.00 10.23 4.30
C CYS A 422 36.54 10.27 4.22
N LYS A 423 37.16 11.22 4.93
CA LYS A 423 38.62 11.21 5.14
C LYS A 423 39.01 9.94 5.88
N ALA A 424 40.12 9.31 5.49
CA ALA A 424 40.59 8.00 5.98
C ALA A 424 40.67 7.85 7.52
N SER A 425 40.67 8.96 8.28
CA SER A 425 40.68 8.96 9.75
C SER A 425 39.30 8.70 10.40
N LYS A 426 38.21 8.67 9.64
CA LYS A 426 36.85 8.36 10.13
C LYS A 426 36.21 7.35 9.17
N ALA A 427 35.98 6.13 9.63
CA ALA A 427 35.26 5.13 8.87
C ALA A 427 33.83 5.62 8.55
N CYS A 428 33.40 5.49 7.30
CA CYS A 428 31.98 5.40 6.94
C CYS A 428 31.57 3.91 6.89
#